data_AF-A0A388MB12-F1
#
_entry.id   AF-A0A388MB12-F1
#
_cell.length_a   1.000
_cell.length_b   1.000
_cell.length_c   1.000
_cell.angle_alpha   90.00
_cell.angle_beta   90.00
_cell.angle_gamma   90.00
#
_symmetry.space_group_name_H-M   'P 1'
#
loop_
_entity.id
_entity.type
_entity.pdbx_description
1 polymer ?
#
loop_
_entity_poly.entity_id
_entity_poly.type
_entity_poly.pdbx_seq_one_letter_code
_entity_poly.pdbx_strand_id
1 'polypeptide(L)'
;MTNEDRRGDQDGNRSGGGDRDRDRDRDRYRDHDRNRDQDRGREPSSDRDRERERGQRCGPPRCFRCQRVGHYANQCSWFDAPTASGDSQRARSSSPRRGYQGRSSSSGESRHTPELEKLERNVASLQEYVQLERAKKEEKEAKKKAKALAKQREEEERLERERSIAKRIEKKKRAEEKQLELAKSVDIQLDVGIEYRGKMHAIFDIADQKAGVAYGSEQEAGAEVQEAVGEGVNTGSDSGGEEEVTTVPNHE
;
A
#
# COMPACT_ATOMS: atom_id res chain seq x y z
N MET A 1 -0.80 8.75 39.10
CA MET A 1 -1.77 8.14 40.04
C MET A 1 -3.17 8.41 39.52
N THR A 2 -3.74 7.46 38.79
CA THR A 2 -5.17 7.21 38.62
C THR A 2 -5.28 5.78 38.08
N ASN A 3 -5.43 4.84 39.02
CA ASN A 3 -5.84 3.47 38.76
C ASN A 3 -7.37 3.48 38.67
N GLU A 4 -7.93 3.22 37.50
CA GLU A 4 -9.37 2.97 37.35
C GLU A 4 -9.58 1.68 36.53
N ASP A 5 -9.97 0.67 37.29
CA ASP A 5 -11.07 -0.26 37.02
C ASP A 5 -10.99 -1.28 35.87
N ARG A 6 -10.60 -2.48 36.32
CA ARG A 6 -11.10 -3.78 35.87
C ARG A 6 -12.63 -3.89 36.03
N ARG A 7 -13.35 -4.08 34.93
CA ARG A 7 -14.60 -4.87 34.77
C ARG A 7 -14.57 -5.38 33.32
N GLY A 8 -14.65 -6.65 32.97
CA GLY A 8 -15.42 -7.74 33.56
C GLY A 8 -16.62 -8.03 32.64
N ASP A 9 -16.38 -8.68 31.49
CA ASP A 9 -17.41 -9.20 30.57
C ASP A 9 -16.86 -10.53 30.01
N GLN A 10 -16.99 -11.68 30.69
CA GLN A 10 -18.16 -12.57 30.73
C GLN A 10 -18.79 -12.90 29.37
N ASP A 11 -18.34 -14.03 28.81
CA ASP A 11 -19.17 -15.16 28.37
C ASP A 11 -20.43 -14.84 27.57
N GLY A 12 -20.24 -14.57 26.27
CA GLY A 12 -21.28 -14.52 25.27
C GLY A 12 -21.30 -15.77 24.37
N ASN A 13 -21.54 -16.94 24.95
CA ASN A 13 -21.82 -18.18 24.24
C ASN A 13 -23.12 -18.00 23.41
N ARG A 14 -23.01 -17.66 22.11
CA ARG A 14 -24.12 -17.72 21.16
C ARG A 14 -23.81 -18.72 20.05
N SER A 15 -24.05 -19.97 20.39
CA SER A 15 -24.46 -21.03 19.48
C SER A 15 -25.70 -20.57 18.72
N GLY A 16 -25.49 -19.88 17.60
CA GLY A 16 -26.53 -19.40 16.70
C GLY A 16 -26.33 -20.02 15.33
N GLY A 17 -26.71 -21.30 15.19
CA GLY A 17 -26.93 -21.91 13.89
C GLY A 17 -27.90 -21.04 13.10
N GLY A 18 -27.42 -20.52 11.98
CA GLY A 18 -28.19 -19.71 11.08
C GLY A 18 -27.87 -20.15 9.67
N ASP A 19 -28.70 -21.05 9.14
CA ASP A 19 -28.90 -21.34 7.72
C ASP A 19 -29.20 -20.03 6.94
N ARG A 20 -28.20 -19.17 6.80
CA ARG A 20 -28.24 -17.91 6.03
C ARG A 20 -27.14 -17.85 4.97
N ASP A 21 -26.46 -18.96 4.75
CA ASP A 21 -25.37 -19.12 3.77
C ASP A 21 -25.87 -19.56 2.38
N ARG A 22 -27.15 -19.41 2.05
CA ARG A 22 -27.65 -19.68 0.68
C ARG A 22 -27.98 -18.47 -0.17
N ASP A 23 -28.16 -17.29 0.43
CA ASP A 23 -28.48 -16.07 -0.33
C ASP A 23 -27.31 -15.10 -0.45
N ARG A 24 -26.22 -15.31 0.32
CA ARG A 24 -25.04 -14.42 0.29
C ARG A 24 -24.13 -14.63 -0.91
N ASP A 25 -24.26 -15.76 -1.62
CA ASP A 25 -23.53 -16.04 -2.85
C ASP A 25 -24.24 -15.51 -4.10
N ARG A 26 -25.52 -15.11 -4.00
CA ARG A 26 -26.28 -14.63 -5.17
C ARG A 26 -25.89 -13.20 -5.58
N ASP A 27 -25.48 -12.37 -4.63
CA ASP A 27 -25.06 -11.00 -4.91
C ASP A 27 -23.54 -10.89 -5.20
N ARG A 28 -22.75 -11.91 -4.82
CA ARG A 28 -21.30 -11.92 -5.08
C ARG A 28 -20.95 -12.09 -6.56
N TYR A 29 -21.85 -12.66 -7.36
CA TYR A 29 -21.67 -12.77 -8.81
C TYR A 29 -22.18 -11.54 -9.59
N ARG A 30 -23.02 -10.69 -9.00
CA ARG A 30 -23.62 -9.56 -9.74
C ARG A 30 -22.70 -8.36 -9.87
N ASP A 31 -21.76 -8.18 -8.94
CA ASP A 31 -20.79 -7.08 -8.98
C ASP A 31 -19.47 -7.42 -9.70
N HIS A 32 -19.21 -8.70 -9.98
CA HIS A 32 -18.03 -9.08 -10.76
C HIS A 32 -18.17 -8.83 -12.27
N ASP A 33 -19.38 -8.74 -12.82
CA ASP A 33 -19.56 -8.42 -14.24
C ASP A 33 -19.45 -6.92 -14.54
N ARG A 34 -19.76 -6.03 -13.59
CA ARG A 34 -19.65 -4.57 -13.84
C ARG A 34 -18.21 -4.04 -13.89
N ASN A 35 -17.27 -4.74 -13.26
CA ASN A 35 -15.85 -4.36 -13.29
C ASN A 35 -15.04 -5.12 -14.36
N ARG A 36 -15.59 -6.19 -14.95
CA ARG A 36 -14.90 -6.90 -16.03
C ARG A 36 -14.89 -6.13 -17.35
N ASP A 37 -15.85 -5.23 -17.55
CA ASP A 37 -15.93 -4.37 -18.73
C ASP A 37 -15.13 -3.05 -18.61
N GLN A 38 -14.68 -2.67 -17.41
CA GLN A 38 -13.79 -1.50 -17.26
C GLN A 38 -12.32 -1.82 -17.55
N ASP A 39 -11.88 -3.08 -17.37
CA ASP A 39 -10.49 -3.50 -17.58
C ASP A 39 -10.25 -4.34 -18.84
N ARG A 40 -11.29 -4.67 -19.64
CA ARG A 40 -11.14 -5.43 -20.90
C ARG A 40 -11.29 -4.61 -22.19
N GLY A 41 -11.47 -3.30 -22.11
CA GLY A 41 -11.78 -2.47 -23.29
C GLY A 41 -10.77 -1.38 -23.63
N ARG A 42 -9.75 -1.16 -22.81
CA ARG A 42 -8.68 -0.21 -23.12
C ARG A 42 -7.34 -0.89 -23.00
N GLU A 43 -7.18 -1.96 -23.78
CA GLU A 43 -5.84 -2.23 -24.29
C GLU A 43 -5.29 -0.91 -24.82
N PRO A 44 -4.11 -0.47 -24.35
CA PRO A 44 -3.37 0.58 -25.02
C PRO A 44 -3.13 0.04 -26.42
N SER A 45 -4.01 0.42 -27.34
CA SER A 45 -3.83 0.09 -28.74
C SER A 45 -2.40 0.46 -29.06
N SER A 46 -1.63 -0.58 -29.38
CA SER A 46 -0.34 -0.46 -30.02
C SER A 46 -0.57 0.24 -31.36
N ASP A 47 -0.79 1.55 -31.30
CA ASP A 47 -0.63 2.45 -32.43
C ASP A 47 0.87 2.62 -32.78
N ARG A 48 1.75 1.76 -32.23
CA ARG A 48 3.12 1.60 -32.69
C ARG A 48 3.27 0.52 -33.77
N ASP A 49 2.33 -0.41 -33.92
CA ASP A 49 2.41 -1.44 -34.98
C ASP A 49 1.63 -1.08 -36.26
N ARG A 50 0.70 -0.12 -36.20
CA ARG A 50 0.07 0.44 -37.42
C ARG A 50 1.00 1.34 -38.25
N GLU A 51 2.17 1.69 -37.72
CA GLU A 51 3.13 2.55 -38.44
C GLU A 51 3.96 1.77 -39.46
N ARG A 52 4.07 0.43 -39.32
CA ARG A 52 4.83 -0.41 -40.27
C ARG A 52 4.08 -0.75 -41.56
N GLU A 53 2.76 -0.63 -41.60
CA GLU A 53 1.94 -1.00 -42.78
C GLU A 53 1.44 0.20 -43.60
N ARG A 54 1.60 1.44 -43.12
CA ARG A 54 1.36 2.66 -43.92
C ARG A 54 2.50 3.02 -44.88
N GLY A 55 3.55 2.21 -44.93
CA GLY A 55 4.78 2.50 -45.69
C GLY A 55 4.66 2.49 -47.22
N GLN A 56 3.49 2.25 -47.83
CA GLN A 56 3.44 2.02 -49.29
C GLN A 56 2.39 2.81 -50.10
N ARG A 57 1.54 3.67 -49.50
CA ARG A 57 0.58 4.48 -50.29
C ARG A 57 0.28 5.91 -49.79
N CYS A 58 1.11 6.47 -48.92
CA CYS A 58 1.03 7.91 -48.69
C CYS A 58 1.69 8.63 -49.87
N GLY A 59 0.86 9.07 -50.83
CA GLY A 59 1.32 9.99 -51.87
C GLY A 59 1.99 11.23 -51.27
N PRO A 60 2.71 12.03 -52.07
CA PRO A 60 3.50 13.15 -51.57
C PRO A 60 2.67 14.05 -50.65
N PRO A 61 3.27 14.59 -49.57
CA PRO A 61 2.55 15.33 -48.55
C PRO A 61 1.71 16.44 -49.17
N ARG A 62 0.43 16.48 -48.80
CA ARG A 62 -0.50 17.56 -49.16
C ARG A 62 -0.54 18.58 -48.03
N CYS A 63 -0.46 19.85 -48.37
CA CYS A 63 -0.60 20.92 -47.39
C CYS A 63 -1.99 20.82 -46.74
N PHE A 64 -2.05 20.60 -45.42
CA PHE A 64 -3.32 20.42 -44.70
C PHE A 64 -4.25 21.65 -44.79
N ARG A 65 -3.69 22.83 -45.11
CA ARG A 65 -4.44 24.09 -45.27
C ARG A 65 -5.02 24.30 -46.68
N CYS A 66 -4.22 24.23 -47.74
CA CYS A 66 -4.67 24.47 -49.13
C CYS A 66 -4.85 23.20 -49.98
N GLN A 67 -4.58 22.02 -49.42
CA GLN A 67 -4.66 20.69 -50.04
C GLN A 67 -3.81 20.47 -51.30
N ARG A 68 -2.95 21.44 -51.69
CA ARG A 68 -1.97 21.27 -52.77
C ARG A 68 -0.82 20.37 -52.34
N VAL A 69 -0.34 19.56 -53.28
CA VAL A 69 0.79 18.63 -53.08
C VAL A 69 2.11 19.41 -53.17
N GLY A 70 3.11 19.01 -52.38
CA GLY A 70 4.49 19.51 -52.54
C GLY A 70 4.93 20.64 -51.62
N HIS A 71 4.12 21.02 -50.62
CA HIS A 71 4.58 21.88 -49.52
C HIS A 71 3.85 21.54 -48.22
N TYR A 72 4.50 21.81 -47.10
CA TYR A 72 3.92 21.66 -45.77
C TYR A 72 3.13 22.91 -45.37
N ALA A 73 2.26 22.80 -44.36
CA ALA A 73 1.39 23.89 -43.93
C ALA A 73 2.13 25.17 -43.50
N ASN A 74 3.37 25.04 -43.04
CA ASN A 74 4.28 26.14 -42.68
C ASN A 74 4.99 26.79 -43.89
N GLN A 75 4.90 26.19 -45.08
CA GLN A 75 5.46 26.69 -46.34
C GLN A 75 4.35 27.18 -47.30
N CYS A 76 3.11 27.24 -46.82
CA CYS A 76 1.98 27.65 -47.63
C CYS A 76 1.99 29.18 -47.80
N SER A 77 2.44 29.65 -48.97
CA SER A 77 2.47 31.09 -49.32
C SER A 77 1.10 31.75 -49.35
N TRP A 78 0.02 30.96 -49.40
CA TRP A 78 -1.35 31.47 -49.23
C TRP A 78 -1.60 32.03 -47.82
N PHE A 79 -0.71 31.70 -46.87
CA PHE A 79 -0.70 32.19 -45.50
C PHE A 79 0.46 33.14 -45.19
N ASP A 80 1.07 33.77 -46.19
CA ASP A 80 1.73 35.08 -46.01
C ASP A 80 0.69 36.20 -45.70
N ALA A 81 -0.40 35.83 -45.01
CA ALA A 81 -1.26 36.73 -44.28
C ALA A 81 -0.54 37.07 -42.96
N PRO A 82 -0.25 38.35 -42.71
CA PRO A 82 0.61 38.78 -41.62
C PRO A 82 -0.07 38.51 -40.28
N THR A 83 0.18 37.34 -39.69
CA THR A 83 -0.30 37.00 -38.35
C THR A 83 0.78 36.30 -37.55
N ALA A 84 1.78 37.10 -37.17
CA ALA A 84 2.34 37.10 -35.83
C ALA A 84 3.22 38.33 -35.75
N SER A 85 2.58 39.48 -35.53
CA SER A 85 3.19 40.61 -34.84
C SER A 85 3.85 40.03 -33.59
N GLY A 86 5.17 39.86 -33.64
CA GLY A 86 5.98 39.66 -32.46
C GLY A 86 5.62 40.78 -31.49
N ASP A 87 5.04 40.37 -30.37
CA ASP A 87 4.87 41.16 -29.18
C ASP A 87 6.26 41.53 -28.66
N SER A 88 6.85 42.55 -29.28
CA SER A 88 8.12 43.14 -28.88
C SER A 88 8.07 44.63 -29.17
N GLN A 89 7.77 45.37 -28.11
CA GLN A 89 8.18 46.74 -27.87
C GLN A 89 7.86 47.77 -28.96
N ARG A 90 6.71 48.44 -28.82
CA ARG A 90 6.67 49.87 -29.17
C ARG A 90 5.73 50.66 -28.27
N ALA A 91 6.27 51.10 -27.16
CA ALA A 91 5.89 52.35 -26.54
C ALA A 91 5.89 53.46 -27.62
N ARG A 92 4.69 53.84 -28.08
CA ARG A 92 4.44 55.11 -28.77
C ARG A 92 3.11 55.67 -28.28
N SER A 93 3.24 56.46 -27.23
CA SER A 93 2.48 57.70 -27.04
C SER A 93 2.14 58.37 -28.38
N SER A 94 0.85 58.49 -28.69
CA SER A 94 0.32 59.51 -29.60
C SER A 94 -1.15 59.71 -29.31
N SER A 95 -1.42 60.71 -28.47
CA SER A 95 -2.68 61.43 -28.40
C SER A 95 -3.10 61.90 -29.80
N PRO A 96 -4.42 61.84 -30.10
CA PRO A 96 -5.02 62.95 -30.83
C PRO A 96 -6.16 63.56 -30.01
N ARG A 97 -5.93 64.79 -29.54
CA ARG A 97 -6.98 65.79 -29.31
C ARG A 97 -7.80 65.97 -30.59
N ARG A 98 -9.12 65.78 -30.49
CA ARG A 98 -10.22 66.43 -31.25
C ARG A 98 -11.50 65.95 -30.57
N GLY A 99 -12.22 66.72 -29.76
CA GLY A 99 -12.70 68.06 -30.08
C GLY A 99 -13.97 67.96 -30.92
N TYR A 100 -15.05 67.39 -30.37
CA TYR A 100 -16.42 67.60 -30.85
C TYR A 100 -17.38 67.50 -29.66
N GLN A 101 -17.71 68.65 -29.07
CA GLN A 101 -18.96 68.84 -28.35
C GLN A 101 -20.09 68.85 -29.39
N GLY A 102 -20.50 67.66 -29.82
CA GLY A 102 -21.71 67.44 -30.60
C GLY A 102 -22.89 67.34 -29.64
N ARG A 103 -23.62 68.44 -29.52
CA ARG A 103 -24.89 68.57 -28.81
C ARG A 103 -25.93 67.70 -29.54
N SER A 104 -26.00 66.41 -29.19
CA SER A 104 -26.99 65.49 -29.76
C SER A 104 -28.25 65.49 -28.90
N SER A 105 -29.34 65.87 -29.55
CA SER A 105 -30.70 65.98 -29.05
C SER A 105 -31.14 64.74 -28.27
N SER A 106 -31.50 64.94 -27.00
CA SER A 106 -32.26 63.99 -26.18
C SER A 106 -33.74 64.05 -26.60
N SER A 107 -34.15 63.23 -27.58
CA SER A 107 -35.59 63.01 -27.82
C SER A 107 -35.77 61.78 -28.72
N GLY A 108 -36.05 60.62 -28.12
CA GLY A 108 -36.35 59.39 -28.87
C GLY A 108 -36.15 58.05 -28.14
N GLU A 109 -35.77 58.05 -26.86
CA GLU A 109 -35.33 56.84 -26.14
C GLU A 109 -36.44 55.86 -25.72
N SER A 110 -37.70 56.10 -26.10
CA SER A 110 -38.84 55.31 -25.63
C SER A 110 -39.18 54.09 -26.49
N ARG A 111 -38.50 53.85 -27.62
CA ARG A 111 -38.86 52.75 -28.55
C ARG A 111 -37.94 51.53 -28.55
N HIS A 112 -36.75 51.59 -27.92
CA HIS A 112 -35.78 50.48 -27.87
C HIS A 112 -35.70 49.76 -26.51
N THR A 113 -36.46 50.18 -25.50
CA THR A 113 -36.48 49.54 -24.18
C THR A 113 -36.78 48.04 -24.19
N PRO A 114 -37.70 47.48 -25.02
CA PRO A 114 -37.97 46.04 -24.99
C PRO A 114 -36.85 45.20 -25.63
N GLU A 115 -36.01 45.78 -26.48
CA GLU A 115 -34.84 45.10 -27.06
C GLU A 115 -33.70 45.03 -26.05
N LEU A 116 -33.50 46.11 -25.27
CA LEU A 116 -32.51 46.15 -24.19
C LEU A 116 -32.83 45.12 -23.10
N GLU A 117 -34.08 45.03 -22.64
CA GLU A 117 -34.47 44.01 -21.65
C GLU A 117 -34.23 42.57 -22.12
N LYS A 118 -34.42 42.30 -23.42
CA LYS A 118 -34.10 40.98 -24.00
C LYS A 118 -32.60 40.71 -23.99
N LEU A 119 -31.78 41.70 -24.33
CA LEU A 119 -30.33 41.59 -24.27
C LEU A 119 -29.85 41.39 -22.83
N GLU A 120 -30.42 42.10 -21.86
CA GLU A 120 -30.08 41.93 -20.44
C GLU A 120 -30.37 40.50 -19.95
N ARG A 121 -31.54 39.93 -20.29
CA ARG A 121 -31.87 38.54 -19.97
C ARG A 121 -30.90 37.55 -20.63
N ASN A 122 -30.55 37.78 -21.90
CA ASN A 122 -29.61 36.93 -22.62
C ASN A 122 -28.19 37.00 -22.02
N VAL A 123 -27.74 38.20 -21.64
CA VAL A 123 -26.43 38.40 -20.99
C VAL A 123 -26.40 37.72 -19.61
N ALA A 124 -27.47 37.84 -18.82
CA ALA A 124 -27.59 37.14 -17.54
C ALA A 124 -27.56 35.61 -17.73
N SER A 125 -28.31 35.08 -18.69
CA SER A 125 -28.31 33.64 -19.01
C SER A 125 -26.93 33.14 -19.47
N LEU A 126 -26.21 33.91 -20.30
CA LEU A 126 -24.85 33.58 -20.70
C LEU A 126 -23.87 33.60 -19.50
N GLN A 127 -24.03 34.54 -18.58
CA GLN A 127 -23.21 34.63 -17.38
C GLN A 127 -23.41 33.41 -16.46
N GLU A 128 -24.66 33.00 -16.22
CA GLU A 128 -24.98 31.78 -15.46
C GLU A 128 -24.39 30.53 -16.14
N TYR A 129 -24.51 30.43 -17.46
CA TYR A 129 -23.92 29.31 -18.21
C TYR A 129 -22.40 29.23 -18.05
N VAL A 130 -21.70 30.37 -18.10
CA VAL A 130 -20.25 30.43 -17.88
C VAL A 130 -19.89 30.00 -16.45
N GLN A 131 -20.67 30.42 -15.45
CA GLN A 131 -20.46 30.01 -14.06
C GLN A 131 -20.67 28.50 -13.87
N LEU A 132 -21.73 27.93 -14.48
CA LEU A 132 -21.99 26.49 -14.45
C LEU A 132 -20.87 25.69 -15.12
N GLU A 133 -20.36 26.14 -16.27
CA GLU A 133 -19.24 25.47 -16.94
C GLU A 133 -17.94 25.54 -16.13
N ARG A 134 -17.69 26.66 -15.42
CA ARG A 134 -16.56 26.76 -14.49
C ARG A 134 -16.72 25.80 -13.30
N ALA A 135 -17.87 25.82 -12.63
CA ALA A 135 -18.16 24.93 -11.51
C ALA A 135 -18.02 23.44 -11.90
N LYS A 136 -18.51 23.07 -13.08
CA LYS A 136 -18.40 21.71 -13.63
C LYS A 136 -16.95 21.31 -13.94
N LYS A 137 -16.09 22.26 -14.33
CA LYS A 137 -14.65 22.02 -14.51
C LYS A 137 -13.95 21.84 -13.17
N GLU A 138 -14.24 22.70 -12.20
CA GLU A 138 -13.69 22.63 -10.84
C GLU A 138 -14.09 21.34 -10.12
N GLU A 139 -15.35 20.90 -10.22
CA GLU A 139 -15.81 19.63 -9.65
C GLU A 139 -15.05 18.43 -10.27
N LYS A 140 -14.87 18.42 -11.59
CA LYS A 140 -14.10 17.37 -12.28
C LYS A 140 -12.64 17.37 -11.85
N GLU A 141 -12.04 18.54 -11.65
CA GLU A 141 -10.66 18.67 -11.18
C GLU A 141 -10.53 18.22 -9.72
N ALA A 142 -11.44 18.66 -8.85
CA ALA A 142 -11.49 18.24 -7.45
C ALA A 142 -11.67 16.71 -7.34
N LYS A 143 -12.54 16.12 -8.15
CA LYS A 143 -12.74 14.66 -8.20
C LYS A 143 -11.47 13.92 -8.65
N LYS A 144 -10.73 14.46 -9.62
CA LYS A 144 -9.44 13.89 -10.05
C LYS A 144 -8.38 13.97 -8.95
N LYS A 145 -8.27 15.12 -8.28
CA LYS A 145 -7.33 15.33 -7.16
C LYS A 145 -7.66 14.42 -5.98
N ALA A 146 -8.93 14.30 -5.62
CA ALA A 146 -9.37 13.39 -4.55
C ALA A 146 -9.05 11.93 -4.87
N LYS A 147 -9.28 11.47 -6.11
CA LYS A 147 -8.92 10.10 -6.53
C LYS A 147 -7.41 9.88 -6.52
N ALA A 148 -6.60 10.88 -6.89
CA ALA A 148 -5.14 10.78 -6.84
C ALA A 148 -4.63 10.68 -5.40
N LEU A 149 -5.14 11.51 -4.50
CA LEU A 149 -4.78 11.46 -3.07
C LEU A 149 -5.23 10.15 -2.41
N ALA A 150 -6.41 9.63 -2.77
CA ALA A 150 -6.87 8.33 -2.27
C ALA A 150 -5.93 7.19 -2.70
N LYS A 151 -5.47 7.20 -3.97
CA LYS A 151 -4.50 6.22 -4.47
C LYS A 151 -3.15 6.33 -3.76
N GLN A 152 -2.67 7.54 -3.51
CA GLN A 152 -1.40 7.73 -2.79
C GLN A 152 -1.48 7.20 -1.35
N ARG A 153 -2.60 7.44 -0.65
CA ARG A 153 -2.79 6.89 0.71
C ARG A 153 -2.86 5.36 0.71
N GLU A 154 -3.52 4.76 -0.28
CA GLU A 154 -3.59 3.30 -0.42
C GLU A 154 -2.22 2.68 -0.72
N GLU A 155 -1.42 3.30 -1.59
CA GLU A 155 -0.05 2.87 -1.89
C GLU A 155 0.88 2.99 -0.68
N GLU A 156 0.76 4.07 0.09
CA GLU A 156 1.53 4.27 1.33
C GLU A 156 1.18 3.22 2.38
N GLU A 157 -0.11 2.95 2.61
CA GLU A 157 -0.58 1.91 3.53
C GLU A 157 -0.10 0.51 3.08
N ARG A 158 -0.10 0.25 1.77
CA ARG A 158 0.42 -1.01 1.21
C ARG A 158 1.91 -1.17 1.50
N LEU A 159 2.71 -0.11 1.32
CA LEU A 159 4.14 -0.13 1.62
C LEU A 159 4.41 -0.33 3.13
N GLU A 160 3.57 0.22 4.00
CA GLU A 160 3.68 0.00 5.44
C GLU A 160 3.38 -1.46 5.83
N ARG A 161 2.32 -2.05 5.25
CA ARG A 161 2.01 -3.48 5.45
C ARG A 161 3.17 -4.36 4.98
N GLU A 162 3.74 -4.09 3.81
CA GLU A 162 4.90 -4.83 3.28
C GLU A 162 6.13 -4.69 4.19
N ARG A 163 6.41 -3.49 4.71
CA ARG A 163 7.48 -3.26 5.69
C ARG A 163 7.25 -4.01 7.00
N SER A 164 6.01 -4.08 7.48
CA SER A 164 5.68 -4.82 8.72
C SER A 164 5.89 -6.33 8.55
N ILE A 165 5.55 -6.88 7.39
CA ILE A 165 5.76 -8.30 7.06
C ILE A 165 7.26 -8.60 6.94
N ALA A 166 8.02 -7.74 6.24
CA ALA A 166 9.46 -7.88 6.11
C ALA A 166 10.16 -7.89 7.49
N LYS A 167 9.80 -6.96 8.38
CA LYS A 167 10.31 -6.92 9.77
C LYS A 167 9.97 -8.20 10.55
N ARG A 168 8.78 -8.79 10.35
CA ARG A 168 8.40 -10.05 11.02
C ARG A 168 9.22 -11.23 10.49
N ILE A 169 9.46 -11.30 9.18
CA ILE A 169 10.29 -12.34 8.56
C ILE A 169 11.74 -12.22 9.04
N GLU A 170 12.29 -11.01 9.06
CA GLU A 170 13.65 -10.75 9.55
C GLU A 170 13.82 -11.15 11.02
N LYS A 171 12.86 -10.78 11.88
CA LYS A 171 12.84 -11.20 13.30
C LYS A 171 12.83 -12.72 13.45
N LYS A 172 12.02 -13.42 12.65
CA LYS A 172 11.98 -14.90 12.66
C LYS A 172 13.31 -15.51 12.24
N LYS A 173 13.91 -15.03 11.14
CA LYS A 173 15.23 -15.49 10.68
C LYS A 173 16.31 -15.27 11.74
N ARG A 174 16.30 -14.12 12.41
CA ARG A 174 17.26 -13.82 13.48
C ARG A 174 17.06 -14.71 14.72
N ALA A 175 15.82 -15.09 15.03
CA ALA A 175 15.53 -16.02 16.11
C ALA A 175 15.99 -17.45 15.75
N GLU A 176 15.72 -17.90 14.52
CA GLU A 176 16.18 -19.20 14.00
C GLU A 176 17.71 -19.29 13.99
N GLU A 177 18.40 -18.23 13.56
CA GLU A 177 19.88 -18.17 13.58
C GLU A 177 20.44 -18.31 15.00
N LYS A 178 19.85 -17.60 15.98
CA LYS A 178 20.23 -17.74 17.40
C LYS A 178 19.97 -19.13 17.95
N GLN A 179 18.86 -19.77 17.56
CA GLN A 179 18.57 -21.16 17.97
C GLN A 179 19.59 -22.13 17.39
N LEU A 180 20.01 -21.95 16.13
CA LEU A 180 21.05 -22.78 15.52
C LEU A 180 22.42 -22.56 16.18
N GLU A 181 22.75 -21.33 16.60
CA GLU A 181 23.97 -21.03 17.35
C GLU A 181 23.97 -21.71 18.72
N LEU A 182 22.86 -21.62 19.46
CA LEU A 182 22.71 -22.31 20.75
C LEU A 182 22.79 -23.83 20.58
N ALA A 183 22.11 -24.38 19.57
CA ALA A 183 22.15 -25.82 19.28
C ALA A 183 23.58 -26.31 19.02
N LYS A 184 24.37 -25.57 18.22
CA LYS A 184 25.79 -25.87 17.98
C LYS A 184 26.62 -25.81 19.26
N SER A 185 26.36 -24.83 20.13
CA SER A 185 27.10 -24.72 21.39
C SER A 185 26.81 -25.87 22.35
N VAL A 186 25.56 -26.36 22.39
CA VAL A 186 25.16 -27.52 23.18
C VAL A 186 25.77 -28.81 22.61
N ASP A 187 25.78 -28.96 21.29
CA ASP A 187 26.40 -30.10 20.60
C ASP A 187 27.88 -30.24 20.97
N ILE A 188 28.63 -29.13 20.90
CA ILE A 188 30.06 -29.09 21.30
C ILE A 188 30.23 -29.43 22.79
N GLN A 189 29.34 -28.96 23.68
CA GLN A 189 29.41 -29.30 25.10
C GLN A 189 29.11 -30.76 25.38
N LEU A 190 28.17 -31.36 24.65
CA LEU A 190 27.85 -32.79 24.76
C LEU A 190 29.03 -33.63 24.27
N ASP A 191 29.65 -33.30 23.15
CA ASP A 191 30.84 -34.01 22.64
C ASP A 191 32.01 -33.98 23.64
N VAL A 192 32.29 -32.80 24.21
CA VAL A 192 33.33 -32.67 25.26
C VAL A 192 32.92 -33.41 26.54
N GLY A 193 31.64 -33.36 26.92
CA GLY A 193 31.11 -34.03 28.11
C GLY A 193 31.12 -35.55 28.02
N ILE A 194 30.85 -36.12 26.84
CA ILE A 194 30.89 -37.57 26.57
C ILE A 194 32.31 -38.09 26.75
N GLU A 195 33.32 -37.36 26.26
CA GLU A 195 34.72 -37.74 26.42
C GLU A 195 35.14 -37.74 27.91
N TYR A 196 34.70 -36.74 28.67
CA TYR A 196 34.95 -36.67 30.12
C TYR A 196 34.21 -37.74 30.92
N ARG A 197 32.96 -38.05 30.57
CA ARG A 197 32.17 -39.09 31.24
C ARG A 197 32.82 -40.46 31.09
N GLY A 198 33.33 -40.80 29.90
CA GLY A 198 34.07 -42.05 29.68
C GLY A 198 35.35 -42.13 30.51
N LYS A 199 36.13 -41.04 30.58
CA LYS A 199 37.34 -40.96 31.42
C LYS A 199 37.03 -41.06 32.91
N MET A 200 35.96 -40.42 33.38
CA MET A 200 35.50 -40.50 34.77
C MET A 200 35.13 -41.94 35.16
N HIS A 201 34.36 -42.63 34.33
CA HIS A 201 34.04 -44.05 34.56
C HIS A 201 35.30 -44.90 34.64
N ALA A 202 36.26 -44.71 33.72
CA ALA A 202 37.53 -45.44 33.76
C ALA A 202 38.35 -45.16 35.04
N ILE A 203 38.31 -43.93 35.58
CA ILE A 203 38.96 -43.60 36.87
C ILE A 203 38.28 -44.34 38.02
N PHE A 204 36.94 -44.37 38.06
CA PHE A 204 36.19 -45.12 39.07
C PHE A 204 36.46 -46.63 38.97
N ASP A 205 36.46 -47.20 37.77
CA ASP A 205 36.78 -48.62 37.55
C ASP A 205 38.18 -48.98 38.08
N ILE A 206 39.19 -48.12 37.84
CA ILE A 206 40.55 -48.30 38.37
C ILE A 206 40.57 -48.18 39.91
N ALA A 207 39.82 -47.24 40.47
CA ALA A 207 39.74 -47.04 41.91
C ALA A 207 39.08 -48.25 42.59
N ASP A 208 37.99 -48.76 42.03
CA ASP A 208 37.27 -49.93 42.53
C ASP A 208 38.13 -51.20 42.43
N GLN A 209 38.88 -51.39 41.34
CA GLN A 209 39.84 -52.50 41.24
C GLN A 209 40.93 -52.40 42.31
N LYS A 210 41.49 -51.20 42.53
CA LYS A 210 42.51 -50.98 43.57
C LYS A 210 41.96 -51.14 44.97
N ALA A 211 40.75 -50.65 45.23
CA ALA A 211 40.06 -50.83 46.50
C ALA A 211 39.76 -52.30 46.75
N GLY A 212 39.32 -53.04 45.73
CA GLY A 212 39.19 -54.50 45.75
C GLY A 212 40.50 -55.16 46.16
N VAL A 213 41.64 -54.83 45.54
CA VAL A 213 42.95 -55.42 45.91
C VAL A 213 43.41 -55.03 47.31
N ALA A 214 43.15 -53.79 47.75
CA ALA A 214 43.60 -53.30 49.05
C ALA A 214 42.70 -53.73 50.22
N TYR A 215 41.40 -53.94 49.97
CA TYR A 215 40.36 -54.10 50.99
C TYR A 215 39.42 -55.31 50.78
N GLY A 216 39.54 -56.10 49.71
CA GLY A 216 38.76 -57.33 49.49
C GLY A 216 39.66 -58.50 49.04
N SER A 217 39.66 -59.67 49.66
CA SER A 217 38.56 -60.44 50.20
C SER A 217 38.96 -61.13 51.52
N GLU A 218 38.63 -60.51 52.65
CA GLU A 218 38.43 -61.22 53.92
C GLU A 218 36.93 -61.18 54.26
N GLN A 219 36.12 -61.81 53.40
CA GLN A 219 34.78 -62.30 53.73
C GLN A 219 34.81 -63.75 53.23
N GLU A 220 35.35 -64.69 54.01
CA GLU A 220 34.72 -65.28 55.19
C GLU A 220 33.20 -65.42 55.06
N ALA A 221 32.81 -66.69 54.99
CA ALA A 221 31.46 -67.19 54.98
C ALA A 221 30.70 -66.75 56.24
N GLY A 222 29.46 -66.29 56.05
CA GLY A 222 28.43 -66.37 57.09
C GLY A 222 28.09 -65.07 57.81
N ALA A 223 27.06 -64.38 57.33
CA ALA A 223 26.05 -63.76 58.19
C ALA A 223 24.85 -63.38 57.32
N GLU A 224 23.92 -64.32 57.24
CA GLU A 224 22.52 -64.05 56.92
C GLU A 224 21.95 -63.12 57.99
N VAL A 225 21.73 -61.86 57.65
CA VAL A 225 20.86 -60.96 58.43
C VAL A 225 19.87 -60.34 57.46
N GLN A 226 18.64 -60.85 57.54
CA GLN A 226 17.43 -60.19 57.07
C GLN A 226 17.18 -58.96 57.94
N GLU A 227 16.98 -57.81 57.31
CA GLU A 227 16.16 -56.67 57.78
C GLU A 227 16.43 -55.51 56.80
N ALA A 228 15.52 -54.62 56.44
CA ALA A 228 14.09 -54.52 56.57
C ALA A 228 13.68 -53.46 55.55
N VAL A 229 12.44 -53.59 55.11
CA VAL A 229 11.68 -52.68 54.26
C VAL A 229 11.81 -51.23 54.73
N GLY A 230 12.19 -50.34 53.82
CA GLY A 230 12.18 -48.89 54.02
C GLY A 230 11.64 -48.20 52.78
N GLU A 231 10.31 -48.06 52.73
CA GLU A 231 9.57 -47.34 51.71
C GLU A 231 9.86 -45.83 51.74
N GLY A 232 9.91 -45.24 50.54
CA GLY A 232 9.33 -43.92 50.28
C GLY A 232 10.24 -42.71 50.47
N VAL A 233 10.60 -42.06 49.36
CA VAL A 233 10.51 -40.60 49.24
C VAL A 233 10.09 -40.24 47.81
N ASN A 234 8.86 -39.76 47.73
CA ASN A 234 8.23 -39.09 46.59
C ASN A 234 8.88 -37.71 46.40
N THR A 235 9.38 -37.40 45.20
CA THR A 235 9.72 -36.03 44.80
C THR A 235 9.06 -35.71 43.45
N GLY A 236 7.75 -35.48 43.50
CA GLY A 236 7.05 -34.75 42.46
C GLY A 236 7.59 -33.32 42.39
N SER A 237 8.37 -33.02 41.35
CA SER A 237 8.65 -31.64 40.94
C SER A 237 7.70 -31.28 39.81
N ASP A 238 6.58 -30.68 40.20
CA ASP A 238 5.69 -29.90 39.36
C ASP A 238 6.35 -28.54 39.16
N SER A 239 6.83 -28.28 37.95
CA SER A 239 7.36 -26.97 37.54
C SER A 239 6.50 -26.45 36.41
N GLY A 240 5.44 -25.74 36.78
CA GLY A 240 4.62 -24.90 35.91
C GLY A 240 5.48 -23.80 35.28
N GLY A 241 5.60 -23.84 33.96
CA GLY A 241 6.17 -22.78 33.15
C GLY A 241 5.08 -21.76 32.82
N GLU A 242 5.24 -20.57 33.39
CA GLU A 242 4.36 -19.43 33.27
C GLU A 242 4.38 -18.86 31.84
N GLU A 243 3.19 -18.47 31.36
CA GLU A 243 2.95 -17.96 30.01
C GLU A 243 3.55 -16.56 29.79
N GLU A 244 4.38 -16.43 28.76
CA GLU A 244 4.96 -15.17 28.30
C GLU A 244 3.90 -14.31 27.57
N VAL A 245 3.24 -13.42 28.32
CA VAL A 245 2.36 -12.37 27.75
C VAL A 245 3.21 -11.30 27.09
N THR A 246 3.36 -11.39 25.77
CA THR A 246 3.95 -10.34 24.94
C THR A 246 2.92 -9.24 24.65
N THR A 247 2.93 -8.20 25.47
CA THR A 247 2.17 -6.96 25.21
C THR A 247 2.85 -6.17 24.09
N VAL A 248 2.17 -5.99 22.97
CA VAL A 248 2.63 -5.16 21.85
C VAL A 248 2.19 -3.71 22.09
N PRO A 249 3.08 -2.70 21.98
CA PRO A 249 2.69 -1.31 22.14
C PRO A 249 1.94 -0.80 20.90
N ASN A 250 0.81 -0.13 21.16
CA ASN A 250 0.11 0.71 20.20
C ASN A 250 1.02 1.87 19.78
N HIS A 251 1.09 2.12 18.48
CA HIS A 251 1.70 3.33 17.91
C HIS A 251 0.57 4.32 17.59
N GLU A 252 0.70 5.52 18.15
CA GLU A 252 -0.01 6.75 17.76
C GLU A 252 0.38 7.20 16.35
#